data_AF-A0A348TR82-F1
#
_entry.id   AF-A0A348TR82-F1
#
_cell.length_a   1.000
_cell.length_b   1.000
_cell.length_c   1.000
_cell.angle_alpha   90.00
_cell.angle_beta   90.00
_cell.angle_gamma   90.00
#
_symmetry.space_group_name_H-M   'P 1'
#
loop_
_entity.id
_entity.type
_entity.pdbx_description
1 polymer ?
#
loop_
_entity_poly.entity_id
_entity_poly.type
_entity_poly.pdbx_seq_one_letter_code
_entity_poly.pdbx_strand_id
1 'polypeptide(L)'
;MAGHSAQLDAKTLWGGKESPFQTSYGKLMMWFFLVSDALTFSGLLISYGFTRHSCQVAWPIGEETFNSLPFLGHGYPLLYVALMTFILIVSSVTMVLAVEAGHRM
;
A
#
# COMPACT_ATOMS: atom_id res chain seq x y z
N MET A 1 21.76 11.19 -12.80
CA MET A 1 22.99 10.67 -12.17
C MET A 1 22.72 9.27 -11.63
N ALA A 2 22.51 8.32 -12.54
CA ALA A 2 22.52 6.90 -12.22
C ALA A 2 23.89 6.39 -12.63
N GLY A 3 24.72 5.99 -11.67
CA GLY A 3 26.10 5.66 -12.00
C GLY A 3 26.81 4.99 -10.84
N HIS A 4 27.20 3.75 -11.09
CA HIS A 4 28.13 2.92 -10.33
C HIS A 4 27.60 2.23 -9.07
N SER A 5 26.93 1.09 -9.28
CA SER A 5 27.20 -0.07 -8.41
C SER A 5 28.64 -0.52 -8.70
N ALA A 6 29.54 -0.38 -7.73
CA ALA A 6 30.93 -0.81 -7.87
C ALA A 6 30.95 -2.30 -8.28
N GLN A 7 31.61 -2.61 -9.40
CA GLN A 7 31.75 -3.97 -9.89
C GLN A 7 32.73 -4.70 -8.96
N LEU A 8 32.21 -5.50 -8.03
CA LEU A 8 33.01 -6.25 -7.05
C LEU A 8 33.42 -7.62 -7.61
N ASP A 9 34.68 -7.97 -7.40
CA ASP A 9 35.25 -9.25 -7.80
C ASP A 9 34.53 -10.42 -7.11
N ALA A 10 34.27 -11.50 -7.87
CA ALA A 10 33.54 -12.67 -7.40
C ALA A 10 34.21 -13.37 -6.21
N LYS A 11 35.50 -13.11 -5.96
CA LYS A 11 36.25 -13.59 -4.79
C LYS A 11 35.90 -12.88 -3.48
N THR A 12 35.41 -11.64 -3.52
CA THR A 12 35.06 -10.83 -2.33
C THR A 12 33.59 -10.95 -1.94
N LEU A 13 32.81 -11.62 -2.78
CA LEU A 13 31.38 -11.81 -2.60
C LEU A 13 31.12 -12.91 -1.57
N TRP A 14 30.56 -12.51 -0.43
CA TRP A 14 29.90 -13.42 0.52
C TRP A 14 28.99 -14.37 -0.27
N GLY A 15 28.93 -15.66 0.11
CA GLY A 15 28.30 -16.76 -0.64
C GLY A 15 26.81 -16.60 -1.03
N GLY A 16 26.20 -15.44 -0.77
CA GLY A 16 24.87 -14.99 -1.18
C GLY A 16 24.84 -13.91 -2.28
N LYS A 17 25.82 -13.85 -3.19
CA LYS A 17 25.83 -13.04 -4.46
C LYS A 17 25.80 -11.51 -4.36
N GLU A 18 25.19 -10.89 -3.37
CA GLU A 18 25.30 -9.43 -3.11
C GLU A 18 25.37 -9.18 -1.60
N SER A 19 26.10 -8.13 -1.19
CA SER A 19 26.18 -7.79 0.24
C SER A 19 24.87 -7.15 0.69
N PRO A 20 24.36 -7.44 1.90
CA PRO A 20 23.09 -6.90 2.39
C PRO A 20 23.07 -5.36 2.50
N PHE A 21 24.23 -4.71 2.42
CA PHE A 21 24.38 -3.25 2.42
C PHE A 21 24.54 -2.63 1.02
N GLN A 22 24.54 -3.43 -0.06
CA GLN A 22 24.58 -2.97 -1.46
C GLN A 22 23.16 -2.68 -2.00
N THR A 23 22.26 -2.15 -1.17
CA THR A 23 20.97 -1.68 -1.69
C THR A 23 21.12 -0.30 -2.35
N SER A 24 20.59 -0.16 -3.57
CA SER A 24 20.49 1.15 -4.26
C SER A 24 19.82 2.19 -3.37
N TYR A 25 20.40 3.39 -3.31
CA TYR A 25 19.89 4.54 -2.55
C TYR A 25 18.39 4.79 -2.80
N GLY A 26 17.93 4.64 -4.05
CA GLY A 26 16.52 4.79 -4.41
C GLY A 26 15.60 3.75 -3.77
N LYS A 27 16.07 2.50 -3.63
CA LYS A 27 15.31 1.43 -2.98
C LYS A 27 15.21 1.67 -1.46
N LEU A 28 16.29 2.12 -0.82
CA LEU A 28 16.27 2.49 0.62
C LEU A 28 15.31 3.64 0.90
N MET A 29 15.33 4.71 0.10
CA MET A 29 14.44 5.86 0.28
C MET A 29 12.96 5.48 0.09
N MET A 30 12.67 4.54 -0.83
CA MET A 30 11.31 3.98 -0.98
C MET A 30 10.85 3.26 0.29
N TRP A 31 11.69 2.45 0.92
CA TRP A 31 11.35 1.77 2.17
C TRP A 31 11.08 2.75 3.31
N PHE A 32 11.89 3.79 3.47
CA PHE A 32 11.64 4.83 4.48
C PHE A 32 10.33 5.57 4.22
N PHE A 33 10.02 5.88 2.97
CA PHE A 33 8.75 6.50 2.59
C PHE A 33 7.54 5.62 2.94
N LEU A 34 7.59 4.32 2.60
CA LEU A 34 6.52 3.37 2.92
C LEU A 34 6.32 3.19 4.43
N VAL A 35 7.41 3.16 5.21
CA VAL A 35 7.32 3.10 6.67
C VAL A 35 6.70 4.38 7.23
N SER A 36 7.07 5.55 6.70
CA SER A 36 6.48 6.82 7.11
C SER A 36 4.97 6.86 6.84
N ASP A 37 4.53 6.40 5.66
CA ASP A 37 3.12 6.33 5.29
C ASP A 37 2.35 5.38 6.22
N ALA A 38 2.91 4.20 6.49
CA ALA A 38 2.33 3.23 7.42
C ALA A 38 2.17 3.80 8.85
N LEU A 39 3.14 4.58 9.34
CA LEU A 39 3.05 5.25 10.65
C LEU A 39 1.97 6.33 10.67
N THR A 40 1.83 7.10 9.58
CA THR A 40 0.74 8.10 9.45
C THR A 40 -0.63 7.42 9.48
N PHE A 41 -0.84 6.35 8.71
CA PHE A 41 -2.08 5.57 8.75
C PHE A 41 -2.33 4.92 10.12
N SER A 42 -1.28 4.44 10.79
CA SER A 42 -1.40 3.86 12.13
C SER A 42 -1.89 4.90 13.15
N GLY A 43 -1.41 6.14 13.08
CA GLY A 43 -1.92 7.23 13.91
C GLY A 43 -3.41 7.50 13.70
N LEU A 44 -3.86 7.49 12.44
CA LEU A 44 -5.28 7.62 12.10
C LEU A 44 -6.12 6.45 12.63
N LEU A 45 -5.62 5.22 12.54
CA LEU A 45 -6.30 4.03 13.06
C LEU A 45 -6.38 4.02 14.59
N ILE A 46 -5.33 4.45 15.28
CA ILE A 46 -5.34 4.58 16.75
C ILE A 46 -6.36 5.65 17.16
N SER A 47 -6.39 6.80 16.48
CA SER A 47 -7.38 7.85 16.73
C SER A 47 -8.80 7.34 16.50
N TYR A 48 -9.05 6.65 15.38
CA TYR A 48 -10.34 6.02 15.08
C TYR A 48 -10.75 4.99 16.14
N GLY A 49 -9.83 4.12 16.55
CA GLY A 49 -10.06 3.11 17.59
C GLY A 49 -10.37 3.73 18.96
N PHE A 50 -9.65 4.80 19.31
CA PHE A 50 -9.89 5.55 20.54
C PHE A 50 -11.27 6.23 20.53
N THR A 51 -11.64 6.89 19.43
CA THR A 51 -12.98 7.48 19.27
C THR A 51 -14.07 6.42 19.31
N ARG A 52 -13.86 5.26 18.67
CA ARG A 52 -14.79 4.13 18.72
C ARG A 52 -15.00 3.60 20.13
N HIS A 53 -13.93 3.53 20.92
CA HIS A 53 -13.99 3.07 22.30
C HIS A 53 -14.64 4.10 23.23
N SER A 54 -14.37 5.39 23.02
CA SER A 54 -14.84 6.48 23.88
C SER A 54 -16.29 6.89 23.58
N CYS A 55 -16.74 6.75 22.33
CA CYS A 55 -18.09 7.14 21.88
C CYS A 55 -18.88 5.91 21.44
N GLN A 56 -19.38 5.12 22.40
CA GLN A 56 -20.13 3.90 22.11
C GLN A 56 -21.60 4.15 21.72
N VAL A 57 -22.21 5.21 22.25
CA VAL A 57 -23.67 5.45 22.14
C VAL A 57 -24.08 6.12 20.83
N ALA A 58 -23.23 6.96 20.25
CA ALA A 58 -23.52 7.74 19.04
C ALA A 58 -22.60 7.32 17.87
N TRP A 59 -22.67 6.04 17.47
CA TRP A 59 -21.88 5.54 16.35
C TRP A 59 -22.76 5.41 15.08
N PRO A 60 -22.33 5.96 13.93
CA PRO A 60 -23.13 5.94 12.72
C PRO A 60 -23.33 4.52 12.17
N ILE A 61 -24.53 4.26 11.64
CA ILE A 61 -24.87 3.01 10.95
C ILE A 61 -24.33 3.12 9.52
N GLY A 62 -23.49 2.16 9.12
CA GLY A 62 -22.81 2.17 7.81
C GLY A 62 -23.80 2.16 6.63
N GLU A 63 -24.96 1.53 6.82
CA GLU A 63 -26.01 1.46 5.80
C GLU A 63 -26.66 2.82 5.52
N GLU A 64 -26.77 3.70 6.52
CA GLU A 64 -27.28 5.07 6.32
C GLU A 64 -26.19 6.02 5.81
N THR A 65 -24.92 5.77 6.19
CA THR A 65 -23.80 6.65 5.85
C THR A 65 -23.31 6.46 4.41
N PHE A 66 -23.41 5.24 3.87
CA PHE A 66 -22.87 4.87 2.55
C PHE A 66 -23.95 4.39 1.57
N ASN A 67 -25.10 5.07 1.54
CA ASN A 67 -26.23 4.77 0.64
C ASN A 67 -26.21 5.60 -0.67
N SER A 68 -25.07 6.19 -1.03
CA SER A 68 -24.93 7.07 -2.19
C SER A 68 -24.06 6.41 -3.26
N LEU A 69 -24.66 5.55 -4.07
CA LEU A 69 -24.10 5.28 -5.40
C LEU A 69 -24.39 6.49 -6.29
N PRO A 70 -23.37 7.18 -6.84
CA PRO A 70 -23.64 8.10 -7.94
C PRO A 70 -24.23 7.25 -9.07
N PHE A 71 -25.42 7.59 -9.57
CA PHE A 71 -26.17 6.96 -10.68
C PHE A 71 -27.19 5.84 -10.40
N LEU A 72 -27.07 5.05 -9.34
CA LEU A 72 -28.07 4.02 -8.97
C LEU A 72 -28.65 4.41 -7.60
N GLY A 73 -29.96 4.65 -7.53
CA GLY A 73 -30.63 5.23 -6.36
C GLY A 73 -30.54 4.42 -5.05
N HIS A 74 -31.35 4.82 -4.07
CA HIS A 74 -31.38 4.23 -2.72
C HIS A 74 -31.70 2.73 -2.74
N GLY A 75 -30.89 1.92 -2.05
CA GLY A 75 -31.20 0.49 -1.85
C GLY A 75 -30.02 -0.48 -1.77
N TYR A 76 -28.80 -0.04 -2.12
CA TYR A 76 -27.60 -0.87 -2.04
C TYR A 76 -26.53 -0.25 -1.12
N PRO A 77 -26.79 -0.20 0.21
CA PRO A 77 -25.78 0.26 1.14
C PRO A 77 -24.51 -0.58 1.00
N LEU A 78 -23.34 0.06 1.05
CA LEU A 78 -22.00 -0.56 1.01
C LEU A 78 -21.54 -1.11 -0.36
N LEU A 79 -22.40 -1.23 -1.37
CA LEU A 79 -22.02 -1.75 -2.70
C LEU A 79 -20.96 -0.87 -3.38
N TYR A 80 -21.05 0.46 -3.21
CA TYR A 80 -20.04 1.38 -3.71
C TYR A 80 -18.66 1.14 -3.10
N VAL A 81 -18.62 0.95 -1.78
CA VAL A 81 -17.36 0.67 -1.05
C VAL A 81 -16.74 -0.64 -1.54
N ALA A 82 -17.56 -1.69 -1.65
CA ALA A 82 -17.11 -2.98 -2.18
C ALA A 82 -16.55 -2.87 -3.61
N LEU A 83 -17.20 -2.08 -4.49
CA LEU A 83 -16.73 -1.83 -5.85
C LEU A 83 -15.39 -1.08 -5.86
N MET A 84 -15.23 -0.03 -5.03
CA MET A 84 -13.95 0.68 -4.94
C MET A 84 -12.82 -0.23 -4.47
N THR A 85 -13.07 -1.06 -3.45
CA THR A 85 -12.09 -2.04 -2.98
C THR A 85 -11.75 -3.06 -4.06
N PHE A 86 -12.75 -3.56 -4.80
CA PHE A 86 -12.53 -4.46 -5.92
C PHE A 86 -11.61 -3.86 -6.99
N ILE A 87 -11.87 -2.61 -7.40
CA ILE A 87 -11.02 -1.91 -8.39
C ILE A 87 -9.59 -1.75 -7.88
N LEU A 88 -9.39 -1.39 -6.60
CA LEU A 88 -8.06 -1.22 -6.02
C LEU A 88 -7.29 -2.56 -5.96
N ILE A 89 -7.95 -3.66 -5.60
CA ILE A 89 -7.32 -4.99 -5.58
C ILE A 89 -6.90 -5.42 -6.98
N VAL A 90 -7.79 -5.27 -7.97
CA VAL A 90 -7.48 -5.60 -9.37
C VAL A 90 -6.33 -4.71 -9.87
N SER A 91 -6.31 -3.43 -9.51
CA SER A 91 -5.21 -2.51 -9.84
C SER A 91 -3.86 -3.01 -9.31
N SER A 92 -3.79 -3.46 -8.06
CA SER A 92 -2.55 -4.05 -7.50
C SER A 92 -2.08 -5.29 -8.28
N VAL A 93 -2.99 -6.17 -8.68
CA VAL A 93 -2.64 -7.36 -9.50
C VAL A 93 -2.10 -6.94 -10.86
N THR A 94 -2.75 -5.99 -11.54
CA THR A 94 -2.30 -5.51 -12.85
C THR A 94 -0.91 -4.86 -12.80
N MET A 95 -0.59 -4.15 -11.71
CA MET A 95 0.75 -3.58 -11.50
C MET A 95 1.82 -4.67 -11.41
N VAL A 96 1.57 -5.76 -10.68
CA VAL A 96 2.54 -6.86 -10.53
C VAL A 96 2.80 -7.54 -11.88
N LEU A 97 1.74 -7.81 -12.65
CA LEU A 97 1.87 -8.38 -14.00
C LEU A 97 2.66 -7.45 -14.93
N ALA A 98 2.45 -6.14 -14.85
CA ALA A 98 3.19 -5.16 -15.64
C ALA A 98 4.69 -5.14 -15.27
N VAL A 99 5.01 -5.20 -13.97
CA VAL A 99 6.40 -5.30 -13.50
C VAL A 99 7.06 -6.59 -13.96
N GLU A 100 6.34 -7.72 -13.94
CA GLU A 100 6.86 -8.99 -14.46
C GLU A 100 7.15 -8.92 -15.97
N ALA A 101 6.22 -8.38 -16.76
CA ALA A 101 6.42 -8.17 -18.19
C ALA A 101 7.62 -7.26 -18.48
N GLY A 102 7.82 -6.21 -17.67
CA GLY A 102 8.97 -5.31 -17.77
C GLY A 102 10.33 -5.98 -17.52
N HIS A 103 10.40 -6.99 -16.65
CA HIS A 103 11.65 -7.74 -16.41
C HIS A 103 11.94 -8.81 -17.47
N ARG A 104 10.93 -9.22 -18.25
CA ARG A 104 11.08 -10.22 -19.33
C ARG A 104 11.51 -9.60 -20.67
N MET A 105 11.50 -8.27 -20.79
CA MET A 105 12.02 -7.52 -21.94
C MET A 105 13.52 -7.22 -21.77
#